data_AF-A0A1W2BS48-F1
#
_entry.id   AF-A0A1W2BS48-F1
#
_cell.length_a   1.000
_cell.length_b   1.000
_cell.length_c   1.000
_cell.angle_alpha   90.00
_cell.angle_beta   90.00
_cell.angle_gamma   90.00
#
_symmetry.space_group_name_H-M   'P 1'
#
loop_
_entity.id
_entity.type
_entity.pdbx_description
1 polymer ?
#
loop_
_entity_poly.entity_id
_entity_poly.type
_entity_poly.pdbx_seq_one_letter_code
_entity_poly.pdbx_strand_id
1 'polypeptide(L)'
;MPISIALYQPDIAGNTGTILRLGACLGIAVEIIEPAGFDLSDRNLRRAGLDYLERAALLRHLDFEAFEMARETQGRRLILFTTKAADAYTDFAFEETDILLFGRESAGVPDHVHERADARLLIPMQTGARSLNLAVSSGMAAGEALRQTLWSRPCA
;
A
#
# COMPACT_ATOMS: atom_id res chain seq x y z
N MET A 1 10.29 0.46 -11.02
CA MET A 1 10.39 0.35 -9.56
C MET A 1 9.91 -1.04 -9.16
N PRO A 2 10.48 -1.68 -8.12
CA PRO A 2 9.91 -2.91 -7.58
C PRO A 2 8.54 -2.64 -6.96
N ILE A 3 7.87 -3.67 -6.45
CA ILE A 3 6.61 -3.58 -5.71
C ILE A 3 6.62 -2.40 -4.73
N SER A 4 5.49 -1.70 -4.63
CA SER A 4 5.29 -0.65 -3.62
C SER A 4 3.92 -0.76 -2.96
N ILE A 5 3.79 -0.14 -1.78
CA ILE A 5 2.52 0.00 -1.07
C ILE A 5 2.02 1.43 -1.28
N ALA A 6 0.80 1.61 -1.78
CA ALA A 6 0.15 2.91 -1.86
C ALA A 6 -0.97 3.03 -0.81
N LEU A 7 -0.99 4.14 -0.08
CA LEU A 7 -2.01 4.47 0.92
C LEU A 7 -2.86 5.62 0.41
N TYR A 8 -4.14 5.35 0.12
CA TYR A 8 -5.10 6.36 -0.27
C TYR A 8 -5.59 7.13 0.95
N GLN A 9 -5.14 8.37 1.10
CA GLN A 9 -5.63 9.35 2.06
C GLN A 9 -5.72 8.82 3.51
N PRO A 10 -4.65 8.19 4.05
CA PRO A 10 -4.72 7.43 5.31
C PRO A 10 -5.17 8.30 6.48
N ASP A 11 -5.99 7.73 7.38
CA ASP A 11 -6.59 8.46 8.50
C ASP A 11 -5.71 8.41 9.76
N ILE A 12 -4.97 7.32 9.97
CA ILE A 12 -4.29 7.04 11.24
C ILE A 12 -2.76 7.04 11.07
N ALA A 13 -2.10 8.05 11.65
CA ALA A 13 -0.64 8.22 11.59
C ALA A 13 0.16 6.98 12.05
N GLY A 14 -0.34 6.27 13.07
CA GLY A 14 0.31 5.07 13.61
C GLY A 14 0.39 3.91 12.61
N ASN A 15 -0.66 3.72 11.80
CA ASN A 15 -0.65 2.71 10.75
C ASN A 15 0.36 3.08 9.66
N THR A 16 0.35 4.34 9.20
CA THR A 16 1.31 4.82 8.21
C THR A 16 2.75 4.68 8.70
N GLY A 17 3.06 5.02 9.95
CA GLY A 17 4.39 4.83 10.52
C GLY A 17 4.82 3.36 10.53
N THR A 18 3.91 2.45 10.90
CA THR A 18 4.16 1.00 10.87
C THR A 18 4.44 0.49 9.45
N ILE A 19 3.69 0.99 8.46
CA ILE A 19 3.86 0.62 7.05
C ILE A 19 5.16 1.20 6.48
N LEU A 20 5.56 2.41 6.87
CA LEU A 20 6.86 2.98 6.52
C LEU A 20 8.02 2.15 7.04
N ARG A 21 7.94 1.73 8.32
CA ARG A 21 8.91 0.80 8.92
C ARG A 21 8.98 -0.51 8.14
N LEU A 22 7.83 -1.07 7.80
CA LEU A 22 7.71 -2.28 7.00
C LEU A 22 8.37 -2.10 5.63
N GLY A 23 8.06 -1.03 4.90
CA GLY A 23 8.65 -0.72 3.60
C GLY A 23 10.18 -0.64 3.66
N ALA A 24 10.72 0.05 4.66
CA ALA A 24 12.16 0.13 4.88
C ALA A 24 12.80 -1.25 5.18
N CYS A 25 12.14 -2.09 5.99
CA CYS A 25 12.61 -3.47 6.25
C CYS A 25 12.61 -4.34 5.00
N LEU A 26 11.61 -4.17 4.14
CA LEU A 26 11.38 -5.01 2.96
C LEU A 26 12.07 -4.48 1.70
N GLY A 27 12.66 -3.28 1.75
CA GLY A 27 13.28 -2.63 0.61
C GLY A 27 12.27 -2.19 -0.46
N ILE A 28 11.04 -1.88 -0.07
CA ILE A 28 9.97 -1.41 -0.97
C ILE A 28 9.54 0.02 -0.62
N ALA A 29 9.08 0.75 -1.64
CA ALA A 29 8.57 2.10 -1.46
C ALA A 29 7.18 2.07 -0.82
N VAL A 30 6.88 3.14 -0.08
CA VAL A 30 5.55 3.44 0.47
C VAL A 30 5.11 4.79 -0.09
N GLU A 31 4.01 4.77 -0.82
CA GLU A 31 3.44 5.92 -1.50
C GLU A 31 2.22 6.42 -0.72
N ILE A 32 2.16 7.71 -0.40
CA ILE A 32 1.01 8.34 0.25
C ILE A 32 0.32 9.23 -0.76
N ILE A 33 -0.99 9.01 -0.95
CA ILE A 33 -1.86 9.81 -1.78
C ILE A 33 -2.63 10.76 -0.87
N GLU A 34 -2.47 12.06 -1.07
CA GLU A 34 -3.04 13.09 -0.20
C GLU A 34 -4.52 13.42 -0.49
N PRO A 35 -5.21 14.09 0.46
CA PRO A 35 -4.75 14.46 1.80
C PRO A 35 -4.79 13.31 2.80
N ALA A 36 -3.74 13.15 3.60
CA ALA A 36 -3.77 12.32 4.79
C ALA A 36 -4.58 12.99 5.91
N GLY A 37 -5.23 12.20 6.77
CA GLY A 37 -5.97 12.66 7.94
C GLY A 37 -5.10 13.22 9.08
N PHE A 38 -3.79 13.33 8.87
CA PHE A 38 -2.80 13.79 9.85
C PHE A 38 -1.63 14.52 9.17
N ASP A 39 -0.90 15.32 9.95
CA ASP A 39 0.19 16.14 9.43
C ASP A 39 1.48 15.32 9.18
N LEU A 40 1.81 15.15 7.89
CA LEU A 40 2.99 14.48 7.34
C LEU A 40 4.24 15.38 7.23
N SER A 41 4.28 16.52 7.92
CA SER A 41 5.47 17.38 7.93
C SER A 41 6.71 16.65 8.45
N ASP A 42 7.87 16.97 7.89
CA ASP A 42 9.17 16.39 8.31
C ASP A 42 9.39 16.46 9.82
N ARG A 43 8.88 17.52 10.47
CA ARG A 43 8.91 17.68 11.92
C ARG A 43 8.15 16.56 12.62
N ASN A 44 6.94 16.26 12.18
CA ASN A 44 6.12 15.19 12.77
C ASN A 44 6.68 13.82 12.43
N LEU A 45 7.19 13.61 11.21
CA LEU A 45 7.82 12.36 10.83
C LEU A 45 9.04 12.07 11.73
N ARG A 46 9.91 13.07 11.96
CA ARG A 46 11.05 12.94 12.90
C ARG A 46 10.59 12.70 14.33
N ARG A 47 9.53 13.37 14.78
CA ARG A 47 8.98 13.21 16.14
C ARG A 47 8.34 11.83 16.36
N ALA A 48 7.80 11.22 15.30
CA ALA A 48 7.30 9.86 15.31
C ALA A 48 8.42 8.80 15.34
N GLY A 49 9.69 9.22 15.35
CA GLY A 49 10.84 8.33 15.41
C GLY A 49 11.23 7.76 14.05
N LEU A 50 10.70 8.30 12.93
CA LEU A 50 11.04 7.80 11.61
C LEU A 50 12.51 8.12 11.28
N ASP A 51 13.29 7.09 11.02
CA ASP A 51 14.70 7.19 10.66
C ASP A 51 14.90 7.62 9.20
N TYR A 52 16.15 7.65 8.73
CA TYR A 52 16.45 8.08 7.37
C TYR A 52 15.96 7.09 6.30
N LEU A 53 16.02 5.78 6.58
CA LEU A 53 15.60 4.74 5.63
C LEU A 53 14.09 4.78 5.42
N GLU A 54 13.33 4.95 6.50
CA GLU A 54 11.88 5.06 6.44
C GLU A 54 11.45 6.31 5.66
N ARG A 55 12.18 7.43 5.80
CA ARG A 55 11.93 8.62 4.98
C ARG A 55 12.33 8.42 3.52
N ALA A 56 13.40 7.68 3.24
CA ALA A 56 13.82 7.40 1.87
C ALA A 56 12.83 6.49 1.13
N ALA A 57 12.08 5.65 1.85
CA ALA A 57 11.02 4.82 1.30
C ALA A 57 9.72 5.59 0.99
N LEU A 58 9.52 6.78 1.58
CA LEU A 58 8.29 7.56 1.44
C LEU A 58 8.25 8.36 0.13
N LEU A 59 7.23 8.11 -0.69
CA LEU A 59 6.83 8.94 -1.82
C LEU A 59 5.48 9.59 -1.52
N ARG A 60 5.29 10.85 -1.92
CA ARG A 60 4.05 11.60 -1.70
C ARG A 60 3.46 12.08 -3.01
N HIS A 61 2.17 11.93 -3.15
CA HIS A 61 1.37 12.39 -4.28
C HIS A 61 0.32 13.38 -3.77
N LEU A 62 0.16 14.51 -4.45
CA LEU A 62 -0.76 15.59 -4.05
C LEU A 62 -2.22 15.13 -3.99
N ASP A 63 -2.59 14.24 -4.90
CA ASP A 63 -3.91 13.65 -5.04
C ASP A 63 -3.82 12.35 -5.85
N PHE A 64 -4.97 11.73 -6.10
CA PHE A 64 -5.06 10.49 -6.84
C PHE A 64 -4.72 10.65 -8.33
N GLU A 65 -5.02 11.81 -8.93
CA GLU A 65 -4.74 12.07 -10.35
C GLU A 65 -3.23 12.15 -10.60
N ALA A 66 -2.49 12.84 -9.72
CA ALA A 66 -1.04 12.90 -9.76
C ALA A 66 -0.40 11.51 -9.58
N PHE A 67 -0.90 10.73 -8.62
CA PHE A 67 -0.48 9.35 -8.42
C PHE A 67 -0.73 8.49 -9.66
N GLU A 68 -1.92 8.60 -10.23
CA GLU A 68 -2.33 7.86 -11.41
C GLU A 68 -1.45 8.18 -12.62
N MET A 69 -1.24 9.45 -12.92
CA MET A 69 -0.38 9.87 -14.02
C MET A 69 1.05 9.32 -13.86
N ALA A 70 1.57 9.33 -12.63
CA ALA A 70 2.89 8.74 -12.33
C ALA A 70 2.91 7.23 -12.54
N ARG A 71 1.88 6.51 -12.07
CA ARG A 71 1.70 5.06 -12.29
C ARG A 71 1.65 4.72 -13.78
N GLU A 72 0.80 5.40 -14.54
CA GLU A 72 0.57 5.12 -15.97
C GLU A 72 1.84 5.36 -16.78
N THR A 73 2.57 6.45 -16.49
CA THR A 73 3.87 6.75 -17.12
C THR A 73 4.89 5.63 -16.90
N GLN A 74 4.79 4.92 -15.78
CA GLN A 74 5.66 3.79 -15.45
C GLN A 74 5.10 2.43 -15.90
N GLY A 75 3.88 2.38 -16.44
CA GLY A 75 3.22 1.14 -16.87
C GLY A 75 2.99 0.12 -15.75
N ARG A 76 2.70 0.59 -14.53
CA ARG A 76 2.55 -0.29 -13.35
C ARG A 76 1.09 -0.65 -13.10
N ARG A 77 0.82 -1.91 -12.73
CA ARG A 77 -0.53 -2.36 -12.35
C ARG A 77 -0.87 -1.90 -10.93
N LEU A 78 -2.13 -1.51 -10.71
CA LEU A 78 -2.69 -1.11 -9.44
C LEU A 78 -3.60 -2.20 -8.89
N ILE A 79 -3.19 -2.77 -7.77
CA ILE A 79 -3.87 -3.88 -7.12
C ILE A 79 -4.56 -3.35 -5.87
N LEU A 80 -5.87 -3.18 -5.92
CA LEU A 80 -6.65 -2.62 -4.83
C LEU A 80 -7.07 -3.70 -3.83
N PHE A 81 -6.71 -3.52 -2.56
CA PHE A 81 -7.21 -4.34 -1.46
C PHE A 81 -8.52 -3.75 -0.92
N THR A 82 -9.60 -4.52 -1.04
CA THR A 82 -10.94 -4.08 -0.66
C THR A 82 -11.84 -5.24 -0.24
N THR A 83 -12.80 -4.97 0.64
CA THR A 83 -13.86 -5.93 1.00
C THR A 83 -14.91 -6.11 -0.08
N LYS A 84 -14.90 -5.25 -1.13
CA LYS A 84 -15.80 -5.32 -2.29
C LYS A 84 -15.25 -6.18 -3.45
N ALA A 85 -14.22 -7.00 -3.20
CA ALA A 85 -13.65 -7.92 -4.17
C ALA A 85 -14.25 -9.33 -3.99
N ALA A 86 -14.02 -10.22 -4.97
CA ALA A 86 -14.37 -11.63 -4.88
C ALA A 86 -13.13 -12.54 -4.74
N ASP A 87 -12.00 -12.10 -5.30
CA ASP A 87 -10.80 -12.94 -5.40
C ASP A 87 -9.90 -12.77 -4.17
N ALA A 88 -9.45 -13.91 -3.61
CA ALA A 88 -8.51 -13.92 -2.51
C ALA A 88 -7.13 -13.50 -2.99
N TYR A 89 -6.45 -12.66 -2.19
CA TYR A 89 -5.13 -12.14 -2.58
C TYR A 89 -4.05 -13.22 -2.76
N THR A 90 -4.22 -14.39 -2.13
CA THR A 90 -3.28 -15.52 -2.24
C THR A 90 -3.41 -16.30 -3.55
N ASP A 91 -4.54 -16.17 -4.25
CA ASP A 91 -4.78 -16.84 -5.54
C ASP A 91 -4.38 -15.95 -6.73
N PHE A 92 -4.00 -14.70 -6.45
CA PHE A 92 -3.57 -13.73 -7.44
C PHE A 92 -2.10 -13.90 -7.81
N ALA A 93 -1.77 -13.69 -9.09
CA ALA A 93 -0.40 -13.71 -9.60
C ALA A 93 0.19 -12.29 -9.60
N PHE A 94 1.00 -12.00 -8.59
CA PHE A 94 1.68 -10.71 -8.46
C PHE A 94 2.87 -10.58 -9.44
N GLU A 95 3.09 -9.36 -9.90
CA GLU A 95 4.23 -8.98 -10.73
C GLU A 95 5.21 -8.09 -9.93
N GLU A 96 6.48 -8.08 -10.35
CA GLU A 96 7.57 -7.39 -9.65
C GLU A 96 7.39 -5.88 -9.52
N THR A 97 6.47 -5.28 -10.29
CA THR A 97 6.25 -3.83 -10.36
C THR A 97 4.89 -3.41 -9.84
N ASP A 98 4.08 -4.33 -9.31
CA ASP A 98 2.72 -4.04 -8.83
C ASP A 98 2.70 -2.96 -7.73
N ILE A 99 1.66 -2.15 -7.74
CA ILE A 99 1.34 -1.22 -6.65
C ILE A 99 0.19 -1.80 -5.83
N LEU A 100 0.46 -2.11 -4.56
CA LEU A 100 -0.53 -2.61 -3.62
C LEU A 100 -1.25 -1.42 -2.97
N LEU A 101 -2.47 -1.13 -3.41
CA LEU A 101 -3.25 0.02 -2.96
C LEU A 101 -4.18 -0.35 -1.81
N PHE A 102 -4.11 0.44 -0.73
CA PHE A 102 -5.01 0.34 0.41
C PHE A 102 -5.75 1.65 0.62
N GLY A 103 -7.04 1.53 0.93
CA GLY A 103 -7.92 2.66 1.22
C GLY A 103 -7.76 3.24 2.62
N ARG A 104 -8.55 4.29 2.88
CA ARG A 104 -8.75 4.85 4.21
C ARG A 104 -9.26 3.79 5.18
N GLU A 105 -8.83 3.83 6.43
CA GLU A 105 -9.30 2.90 7.46
C GLU A 105 -10.80 3.05 7.72
N SER A 106 -11.32 4.27 7.65
CA SER A 106 -12.72 4.58 7.93
C SER A 106 -13.67 4.24 6.78
N ALA A 107 -13.22 4.39 5.54
CA ALA A 107 -14.11 4.46 4.38
C ALA A 107 -13.63 3.68 3.13
N GLY A 108 -12.42 3.13 3.14
CA GLY A 108 -11.82 2.54 1.95
C GLY A 108 -11.48 3.60 0.90
N VAL A 109 -11.79 3.31 -0.37
CA VAL A 109 -11.58 4.22 -1.51
C VAL A 109 -12.90 4.52 -2.21
N PRO A 110 -13.04 5.69 -2.86
CA PRO A 110 -14.23 6.02 -3.65
C PRO A 110 -14.31 5.21 -4.95
N ASP A 111 -15.49 5.20 -5.57
CA ASP A 111 -15.76 4.35 -6.74
C ASP A 111 -14.84 4.67 -7.94
N HIS A 112 -14.48 5.94 -8.16
CA HIS A 112 -13.53 6.28 -9.22
C HIS A 112 -12.16 5.61 -9.02
N VAL A 113 -11.70 5.41 -7.78
CA VAL A 113 -10.44 4.67 -7.53
C VAL A 113 -10.62 3.18 -7.79
N HIS A 114 -11.78 2.62 -7.42
CA HIS A 114 -12.11 1.24 -7.75
C HIS A 114 -12.06 0.98 -9.27
N GLU A 115 -12.60 1.90 -10.07
CA GLU A 115 -12.66 1.80 -11.53
C GLU A 115 -11.28 1.83 -12.20
N ARG A 116 -10.27 2.43 -11.55
CA ARG A 116 -8.91 2.55 -12.09
C ARG A 116 -7.98 1.42 -11.65
N ALA A 117 -8.42 0.57 -10.72
CA ALA A 117 -7.66 -0.60 -10.27
C ALA A 117 -7.66 -1.70 -11.35
N ASP A 118 -6.47 -2.21 -11.67
CA ASP A 118 -6.27 -3.31 -12.62
C ASP A 118 -6.73 -4.66 -12.04
N ALA A 119 -6.64 -4.80 -10.72
CA ALA A 119 -7.25 -5.91 -9.99
C ALA A 119 -7.78 -5.45 -8.63
N ARG A 120 -8.76 -6.19 -8.10
CA ARG A 120 -9.35 -5.95 -6.78
C ARG A 120 -9.31 -7.27 -6.01
N LEU A 121 -8.68 -7.25 -4.84
CA LEU A 121 -8.44 -8.44 -4.03
C LEU A 121 -8.97 -8.26 -2.62
N LEU A 122 -9.38 -9.37 -1.99
CA LEU A 122 -9.74 -9.42 -0.58
C LEU A 122 -8.75 -10.27 0.21
N ILE A 123 -8.65 -9.98 1.51
CA ILE A 123 -8.03 -10.88 2.49
C ILE A 123 -9.14 -11.73 3.09
N PRO A 124 -9.12 -13.06 2.94
CA PRO A 124 -10.15 -13.93 3.51
C PRO A 124 -10.24 -13.75 5.03
N MET A 125 -11.47 -13.57 5.53
CA MET A 125 -11.75 -13.33 6.95
C MET A 125 -12.93 -14.18 7.42
N GLN A 126 -12.98 -14.44 8.73
CA GLN A 126 -14.14 -15.07 9.35
C GLN A 126 -15.40 -14.21 9.15
N THR A 127 -16.54 -14.86 8.90
CA THR A 127 -17.83 -14.17 8.75
C THR A 127 -18.16 -13.37 10.01
N GLY A 128 -18.52 -12.09 9.84
CA GLY A 128 -18.86 -11.18 10.95
C GLY A 128 -17.66 -10.55 11.66
N ALA A 129 -16.42 -10.87 11.27
CA ALA A 129 -15.24 -10.20 11.79
C ALA A 129 -15.18 -8.74 11.33
N ARG A 130 -14.59 -7.88 12.16
CA ARG A 130 -14.23 -6.51 11.76
C ARG A 130 -13.02 -6.55 10.83
N SER A 131 -12.89 -5.55 9.97
CA SER A 131 -11.73 -5.36 9.10
C SER A 131 -10.43 -5.41 9.89
N LEU A 132 -9.40 -5.99 9.26
CA LEU A 132 -8.04 -5.99 9.79
C LEU A 132 -7.52 -4.56 9.93
N ASN A 133 -6.57 -4.38 10.84
CA ASN A 133 -5.77 -3.17 10.91
C ASN A 133 -5.02 -2.95 9.57
N LEU A 134 -4.96 -1.70 9.10
CA LEU A 134 -4.37 -1.34 7.81
C LEU A 134 -2.90 -1.77 7.66
N ALA A 135 -2.09 -1.62 8.71
CA ALA A 135 -0.69 -2.03 8.67
C ALA A 135 -0.55 -3.56 8.60
N VAL A 136 -1.41 -4.29 9.31
CA VAL A 136 -1.46 -5.76 9.26
C VAL A 136 -1.85 -6.25 7.88
N SER A 137 -2.93 -5.70 7.29
CA SER A 137 -3.34 -6.08 5.93
C SER A 137 -2.28 -5.76 4.89
N SER A 138 -1.63 -4.59 5.01
CA SER A 138 -0.53 -4.19 4.12
C SER A 138 0.66 -5.14 4.23
N GLY A 139 1.01 -5.57 5.45
CA GLY A 139 2.08 -6.55 5.70
C GLY A 139 1.78 -7.93 5.11
N MET A 140 0.56 -8.42 5.27
CA MET A 140 0.13 -9.71 4.69
C MET A 140 0.22 -9.70 3.17
N ALA A 141 -0.28 -8.64 2.54
CA ALA A 141 -0.26 -8.47 1.10
C ALA A 141 1.15 -8.32 0.54
N ALA A 142 1.96 -7.42 1.13
CA ALA A 142 3.33 -7.21 0.69
C ALA A 142 4.17 -8.48 0.86
N GLY A 143 4.01 -9.20 1.97
CA GLY A 143 4.69 -10.47 2.21
C GLY A 143 4.38 -11.51 1.13
N GLU A 144 3.11 -11.67 0.75
CA GLU A 144 2.74 -12.61 -0.32
C GLU A 144 3.25 -12.17 -1.70
N ALA A 145 3.10 -10.90 -2.04
CA ALA A 145 3.57 -10.37 -3.32
C ALA A 145 5.09 -10.52 -3.45
N LEU A 146 5.86 -10.21 -2.39
CA LEU A 146 7.30 -10.42 -2.34
C LEU A 146 7.68 -11.91 -2.36
N ARG A 147 6.90 -12.77 -1.69
CA ARG A 147 7.09 -14.21 -1.76
C ARG A 147 7.03 -14.69 -3.20
N GLN A 148 6.03 -14.28 -3.98
CA GLN A 148 5.88 -14.70 -5.38
C GLN A 148 6.96 -14.15 -6.32
N THR A 149 7.50 -12.97 -6.03
CA THR A 149 8.31 -12.22 -7.00
C THR A 149 9.81 -12.17 -6.66
N LEU A 150 10.14 -11.64 -5.47
CA LEU A 150 11.51 -11.31 -5.08
C LEU A 150 12.15 -12.41 -4.21
N TRP A 151 11.43 -12.96 -3.24
CA TRP A 151 11.97 -13.98 -2.33
C TRP A 151 12.04 -15.38 -2.95
N SER A 152 11.26 -15.64 -4.01
CA SER A 152 11.31 -16.92 -4.74
C SER A 152 12.55 -17.06 -5.64
N ARG A 153 13.37 -16.01 -5.79
CA ARG A 153 14.61 -16.10 -6.56
C ARG A 153 15.70 -16.75 -5.69
N PRO A 154 16.38 -17.81 -6.17
CA PRO A 154 17.58 -18.29 -5.49
C PRO A 154 18.60 -17.14 -5.45
N CYS A 155 19.19 -16.88 -4.28
CA CYS A 155 20.29 -15.92 -4.16
C CYS A 155 21.36 -16.28 -5.19
N ALA A 156 21.62 -15.38 -6.14
CA ALA A 156 22.79 -15.44 -7.00
C ALA A 156 24.03 -15.00 -6.22
#